data_AF-A0A9W4PF05-F1
#
_entry.id   AF-A0A9W4PF05-F1
#
_cell.length_a   1.000
_cell.length_b   1.000
_cell.length_c   1.000
_cell.angle_alpha   90.00
_cell.angle_beta   90.00
_cell.angle_gamma   90.00
#
_symmetry.space_group_name_H-M   'P 1'
#
loop_
_entity.id
_entity.type
_entity.pdbx_description
1 polymer ?
#
loop_
_entity_poly.entity_id
_entity_poly.type
_entity_poly.pdbx_seq_one_letter_code
_entity_poly.pdbx_strand_id
1 'polypeptide(L)'
;MRQHIEQDLSKDDIFRMIIKHLDVFPLTSLEAIREVIRSSLKQRGLIGGMNKQTGAANVTYNRKISDQDILLLNDCICDLLNSRVIQPGIDDDNLDLPWIHVSDKEKLKTLVNSLS
;
A
#
# COMPACT_ATOMS: atom_id res chain seq x y z
N MET A 1 -5.71 27.93 -15.25
CA MET A 1 -5.54 26.49 -15.50
C MET A 1 -5.22 25.82 -14.18
N ARG A 2 -6.20 25.16 -13.56
CA ARG A 2 -5.97 24.36 -12.34
C ARG A 2 -5.46 23.00 -12.79
N GLN A 3 -4.18 22.73 -12.54
CA GLN A 3 -3.60 21.41 -12.71
C GLN A 3 -4.32 20.50 -11.71
N HIS A 4 -5.33 19.75 -12.18
CA HIS A 4 -5.70 18.51 -11.53
C HIS A 4 -4.47 17.61 -11.70
N ILE A 5 -3.58 17.65 -10.71
CA ILE A 5 -2.57 16.62 -10.55
C ILE A 5 -3.42 15.37 -10.25
N GLU A 6 -3.68 14.55 -11.27
CA GLU A 6 -3.95 13.14 -11.06
C GLU A 6 -2.75 12.64 -10.24
N GLN A 7 -2.90 12.62 -8.91
CA GLN A 7 -1.97 11.90 -8.05
C GLN A 7 -2.25 10.43 -8.29
N ASP A 8 -1.77 9.93 -9.43
CA ASP A 8 -1.62 8.51 -9.63
C ASP A 8 -0.65 8.00 -8.57
N LEU A 9 -1.07 6.94 -7.90
CA LEU A 9 -0.32 6.36 -6.82
C LEU A 9 0.95 5.73 -7.39
N SER A 10 2.11 6.26 -7.04
CA SER A 10 3.36 5.67 -7.51
C SER A 10 3.70 4.39 -6.74
N LYS A 11 4.47 3.50 -7.36
CA LYS A 11 5.04 2.33 -6.69
C LYS A 11 5.82 2.75 -5.43
N ASP A 12 6.56 3.86 -5.50
CA ASP A 12 7.33 4.39 -4.38
C ASP A 12 6.46 4.86 -3.22
N ASP A 13 5.29 5.45 -3.50
CA ASP A 13 4.33 5.84 -2.47
C ASP A 13 3.80 4.61 -1.71
N ILE A 14 3.42 3.57 -2.43
CA ILE A 14 2.98 2.29 -1.85
C ILE A 14 4.12 1.72 -1.01
N PHE A 15 5.31 1.63 -1.60
CA PHE A 15 6.48 1.04 -0.95
C PHE A 15 6.81 1.75 0.37
N ARG A 16 6.77 3.09 0.37
CA ARG A 16 6.94 3.92 1.58
C ARG A 16 5.87 3.64 2.64
N MET A 17 4.61 3.48 2.24
CA MET A 17 3.53 3.17 3.19
C MET A 17 3.74 1.79 3.84
N ILE A 18 4.11 0.78 3.04
CA ILE A 18 4.37 -0.57 3.54
C ILE A 18 5.55 -0.55 4.52
N ILE A 19 6.66 0.08 4.15
CA ILE A 19 7.84 0.16 5.01
C ILE A 19 7.54 0.86 6.34
N LYS A 20 6.84 2.01 6.31
CA LYS A 20 6.45 2.72 7.53
C LYS A 20 5.55 1.87 8.43
N HIS A 21 4.61 1.12 7.84
CA HIS A 21 3.78 0.20 8.58
C HIS A 21 4.61 -0.91 9.23
N LEU A 22 5.55 -1.51 8.48
CA LEU A 22 6.42 -2.58 8.98
C LEU A 22 7.43 -2.12 10.04
N ASP A 23 7.84 -0.85 10.03
CA ASP A 23 8.73 -0.29 11.05
C ASP A 23 8.02 -0.18 12.42
N VAL A 24 6.72 0.16 12.41
CA VAL A 24 5.87 0.24 13.61
C VAL A 24 5.34 -1.14 14.01
N PHE A 25 4.94 -1.96 13.04
CA PHE A 25 4.34 -3.28 13.20
C PHE A 25 5.19 -4.34 12.48
N PRO A 26 6.32 -4.75 13.08
CA PRO A 26 7.24 -5.71 12.45
C PRO A 26 6.68 -7.13 12.37
N LEU A 27 5.54 -7.41 13.01
CA LEU A 27 4.76 -8.63 12.86
C LEU A 27 3.32 -8.19 12.50
N THR A 28 2.88 -8.48 11.28
CA THR A 28 1.61 -8.01 10.73
C THR A 28 1.03 -9.07 9.79
N SER A 29 -0.18 -8.87 9.24
CA SER A 29 -0.71 -9.69 8.15
C SER A 29 -0.70 -8.93 6.82
N LEU A 30 -0.83 -9.66 5.70
CA LEU A 30 -1.04 -9.07 4.38
C LEU A 30 -2.31 -8.21 4.33
N GLU A 31 -3.38 -8.65 4.98
CA GLU A 31 -4.64 -7.91 5.00
C GLU A 31 -4.51 -6.59 5.77
N ALA A 32 -3.73 -6.56 6.85
CA ALA A 32 -3.44 -5.31 7.56
C ALA A 32 -2.66 -4.32 6.67
N ILE A 33 -1.67 -4.80 5.89
CA ILE A 33 -0.94 -3.96 4.92
C ILE A 33 -1.90 -3.41 3.85
N ARG A 34 -2.78 -4.26 3.31
CA ARG A 34 -3.82 -3.87 2.35
C ARG A 34 -4.75 -2.81 2.92
N GLU A 35 -5.18 -2.96 4.16
CA GLU A 35 -6.07 -2.00 4.84
C GLU A 35 -5.40 -0.64 5.08
N VAL A 36 -4.13 -0.62 5.44
CA VAL A 36 -3.35 0.63 5.60
C VAL A 36 -3.33 1.40 4.27
N ILE A 37 -3.07 0.71 3.17
CA ILE A 37 -3.02 1.33 1.86
C ILE A 37 -4.41 1.76 1.41
N ARG A 38 -5.43 0.91 1.59
CA ARG A 38 -6.84 1.25 1.32
C ARG A 38 -7.27 2.49 2.11
N SER A 39 -6.90 2.58 3.38
CA SER A 39 -7.20 3.73 4.24
C SER A 39 -6.49 4.99 3.77
N SER A 40 -5.21 4.88 3.41
CA SER A 40 -4.43 5.99 2.86
C SER A 40 -5.01 6.51 1.54
N LEU A 41 -5.38 5.61 0.63
CA LEU A 41 -6.05 5.93 -0.62
C LEU A 41 -7.39 6.66 -0.39
N LYS A 42 -8.16 6.19 0.59
CA LYS A 42 -9.44 6.81 0.94
C LYS A 42 -9.24 8.20 1.53
N GLN A 43 -8.26 8.38 2.41
CA GLN A 43 -7.92 9.69 3.01
C GLN A 43 -7.44 10.70 1.98
N ARG A 44 -6.68 10.25 0.97
CA ARG A 44 -6.22 11.08 -0.14
C ARG A 44 -7.32 11.39 -1.16
N GLY A 45 -8.52 10.83 -0.98
CA GLY A 45 -9.61 10.96 -1.95
C GLY A 45 -9.27 10.35 -3.30
N LEU A 46 -8.46 9.26 -3.30
CA LEU A 46 -8.09 8.49 -4.49
C LEU A 46 -9.00 7.26 -4.69
N ILE A 47 -9.69 6.83 -3.64
CA ILE A 47 -10.80 5.86 -3.67
C ILE A 47 -11.93 6.34 -2.74
N GLY A 48 -13.12 5.78 -2.87
CA GLY A 48 -14.30 6.18 -2.11
C GLY A 48 -15.20 7.17 -2.87
N GLY A 49 -16.11 7.83 -2.14
CA GLY A 49 -17.04 8.80 -2.70
C GLY A 49 -16.32 10.07 -3.17
N MET A 50 -16.10 10.19 -4.48
CA MET A 50 -15.53 11.36 -5.12
C MET A 50 -16.60 12.23 -5.75
N ASN A 51 -16.46 13.54 -5.60
CA ASN A 51 -17.26 14.51 -6.34
C ASN A 51 -16.45 15.02 -7.52
N LYS A 52 -16.89 14.74 -8.75
CA LYS A 52 -16.31 15.33 -9.96
C LYS A 52 -17.29 16.36 -10.49
N GLN A 53 -16.79 17.59 -10.62
CA GLN A 53 -17.54 18.68 -11.19
C GLN A 53 -17.40 18.61 -12.72
N THR A 54 -18.46 18.19 -13.40
CA THR A 54 -18.54 18.16 -14.86
C THR A 54 -19.52 19.25 -15.30
N GLY A 55 -18.98 20.39 -15.71
CA GLY A 55 -19.78 21.57 -16.09
C GLY A 55 -20.53 22.16 -14.88
N ALA A 56 -21.85 22.34 -15.00
CA ALA A 56 -22.71 22.85 -13.92
C ALA A 56 -23.19 21.77 -12.93
N ALA A 57 -22.86 20.49 -13.15
CA ALA A 57 -23.29 19.37 -12.33
C ALA A 57 -22.14 18.83 -11.47
N ASN A 58 -22.41 18.58 -10.19
CA ASN A 58 -21.55 17.79 -9.31
C ASN A 58 -22.02 16.34 -9.37
N VAL A 59 -21.18 15.45 -9.88
CA VAL A 59 -21.44 14.01 -9.94
C VAL A 59 -20.63 13.34 -8.85
N THR A 60 -21.31 12.72 -7.89
CA THR A 60 -20.67 11.85 -6.89
C THR A 60 -20.57 10.45 -7.45
N TYR A 61 -19.37 9.88 -7.52
CA TYR A 61 -19.15 8.48 -7.86
C TYR A 61 -18.23 7.82 -6.85
N ASN A 62 -18.42 6.52 -6.63
CA ASN A 62 -17.59 5.74 -5.71
C ASN A 62 -16.48 5.04 -6.50
N ARG A 63 -15.23 5.54 -6.41
CA ARG A 63 -14.07 4.89 -7.03
C ARG A 63 -13.61 3.74 -6.15
N LYS A 64 -13.61 2.52 -6.68
CA LYS A 64 -13.00 1.35 -6.02
C LYS A 64 -11.49 1.33 -6.29
N ILE A 65 -10.76 0.56 -5.49
CA ILE A 65 -9.38 0.15 -5.82
C ILE A 65 -9.38 -0.51 -7.20
N SER A 66 -8.48 -0.09 -8.07
CA SER A 66 -8.33 -0.70 -9.39
C SER A 66 -7.48 -1.97 -9.32
N ASP A 67 -7.62 -2.86 -10.30
CA ASP A 67 -6.77 -4.05 -10.41
C ASP A 67 -5.28 -3.66 -10.53
N GLN A 68 -4.99 -2.50 -11.13
CA GLN A 68 -3.63 -1.98 -11.24
C GLN A 68 -3.04 -1.58 -9.88
N ASP A 69 -3.84 -0.97 -8.99
CA ASP A 69 -3.41 -0.68 -7.62
C ASP A 69 -3.11 -1.97 -6.83
N ILE A 70 -3.88 -3.03 -7.06
CA ILE A 70 -3.67 -4.36 -6.45
C ILE A 70 -2.38 -5.00 -6.95
N LEU A 71 -2.12 -4.92 -8.26
CA LEU A 71 -0.88 -5.44 -8.84
C LEU A 71 0.34 -4.69 -8.29
N LEU A 72 0.30 -3.36 -8.22
CA LEU A 72 1.38 -2.56 -7.66
C LEU A 72 1.66 -2.90 -6.18
N LEU A 73 0.60 -3.10 -5.40
CA LEU A 73 0.72 -3.59 -4.02
C LEU A 73 1.45 -4.93 -3.96
N ASN A 74 1.00 -5.91 -4.75
CA ASN A 74 1.57 -7.24 -4.76
C ASN A 74 3.04 -7.22 -5.19
N ASP A 75 3.38 -6.42 -6.20
CA ASP A 75 4.76 -6.22 -6.65
C ASP A 75 5.65 -5.69 -5.52
N CYS A 76 5.17 -4.70 -4.76
CA CYS A 76 5.93 -4.16 -3.62
C CYS A 76 6.18 -5.21 -2.53
N ILE A 77 5.19 -6.05 -2.24
CA ILE A 77 5.32 -7.15 -1.26
C ILE A 77 6.32 -8.19 -1.77
N CYS A 78 6.22 -8.57 -3.05
CA CYS A 78 7.16 -9.50 -3.68
C CYS A 78 8.60 -8.97 -3.63
N ASP A 79 8.82 -7.69 -3.88
CA ASP A 79 10.15 -7.06 -3.77
C ASP A 79 10.72 -7.16 -2.34
N LEU A 80 9.88 -6.96 -1.31
CA LEU A 80 10.28 -7.09 0.09
C LEU A 80 10.59 -8.55 0.48
N LEU A 81 9.83 -9.52 -0.06
CA LEU A 81 10.10 -10.95 0.12
C LEU A 81 11.41 -11.37 -0.56
N ASN A 82 11.60 -10.97 -1.82
CA ASN A 82 12.78 -11.30 -2.62
C ASN A 82 14.06 -10.72 -2.03
N SER A 83 13.99 -9.51 -1.45
CA SER A 83 15.11 -8.86 -0.75
C SER A 83 15.37 -9.40 0.66
N ARG A 84 14.54 -10.34 1.14
CA ARG A 84 14.57 -10.93 2.49
C ARG A 84 14.43 -9.89 3.61
N VAL A 85 13.73 -8.79 3.33
CA VAL A 85 13.36 -7.79 4.34
C VAL A 85 12.23 -8.33 5.20
N ILE A 86 11.28 -9.00 4.56
CA ILE A 86 10.18 -9.70 5.21
C ILE A 86 10.21 -11.19 4.90
N GLN A 87 9.63 -11.98 5.79
CA GLN A 87 9.44 -13.41 5.62
C GLN A 87 8.01 -13.83 5.97
N PRO A 88 7.45 -14.80 5.22
CA PRO A 88 6.26 -15.53 5.64
C PRO A 88 6.42 -16.11 7.04
N GLY A 89 5.39 -16.00 7.85
CA GLY A 89 5.16 -16.98 8.91
C GLY A 89 4.74 -18.31 8.31
N ILE A 90 5.19 -19.41 8.91
CA ILE A 90 4.64 -20.73 8.64
C ILE A 90 3.45 -20.92 9.59
N ASP A 91 2.28 -21.16 9.04
CA ASP A 91 1.13 -21.70 9.76
C ASP A 91 0.78 -23.00 9.05
N ASP A 92 0.92 -24.11 9.76
CA ASP A 92 0.68 -25.44 9.18
C ASP A 92 -0.81 -25.65 8.84
N ASP A 93 -1.70 -24.79 9.36
CA ASP A 93 -3.16 -24.87 9.17
C ASP A 93 -3.70 -23.89 8.11
N ASN A 94 -2.91 -22.92 7.63
CA ASN A 94 -3.40 -21.85 6.75
C ASN A 94 -2.45 -21.59 5.55
N LEU A 95 -2.91 -21.95 4.34
CA LEU A 95 -2.17 -21.77 3.08
C LEU A 95 -2.08 -20.29 2.63
N ASP A 96 -2.93 -19.42 3.19
CA ASP A 96 -2.79 -17.98 3.04
C ASP A 96 -1.71 -17.50 4.03
N LEU A 97 -0.72 -16.75 3.54
CA LEU A 97 0.33 -16.08 4.32
C LEU A 97 -0.27 -15.42 5.58
N PRO A 98 -0.24 -16.09 6.74
CA PRO A 98 -1.13 -15.74 7.84
C PRO A 98 -0.58 -14.55 8.61
N TRP A 99 0.74 -14.42 8.60
CA TRP A 99 1.49 -13.30 9.13
C TRP A 99 2.79 -13.13 8.35
N ILE A 100 3.24 -11.89 8.26
CA ILE A 100 4.50 -11.44 7.71
C ILE A 100 5.29 -10.87 8.88
N HIS A 101 6.55 -11.27 8.99
CA HIS A 101 7.46 -10.67 9.94
C HIS A 101 8.63 -9.99 9.22
N VAL A 102 9.12 -8.89 9.78
CA VAL A 102 10.34 -8.23 9.34
C VAL A 102 11.53 -9.08 9.81
N SER A 103 12.18 -9.76 8.88
CA SER A 103 13.35 -10.61 9.13
C SER A 103 14.65 -9.81 9.21
N ASP A 104 14.72 -8.66 8.54
CA ASP A 104 15.93 -7.82 8.49
C ASP A 104 15.58 -6.34 8.75
N LYS A 105 15.71 -5.92 10.01
CA LYS A 105 15.39 -4.56 10.46
C LYS A 105 16.41 -3.53 9.96
N GLU A 106 17.66 -3.91 9.72
CA GLU A 106 18.67 -2.96 9.22
C GLU A 106 18.44 -2.63 7.75
N LYS A 107 18.08 -3.62 6.94
CA LYS A 107 17.64 -3.38 5.56
C LYS A 107 16.35 -2.57 5.51
N LEU A 108 15.38 -2.86 6.37
CA LEU A 108 14.15 -2.06 6.44
C LEU A 108 14.48 -0.58 6.73
N LYS A 109 15.35 -0.30 7.71
CA LYS A 109 15.81 1.06 8.02
C LYS A 109 16.58 1.71 6.87
N THR A 110 17.39 0.94 6.16
CA THR A 110 18.12 1.45 4.98
C THR A 110 17.14 1.89 3.90
N LEU A 111 16.06 1.12 3.68
CA LEU A 111 14.99 1.46 2.75
C LEU A 111 14.19 2.69 3.21
N VAL A 112 13.91 2.84 4.52
CA VAL A 112 13.31 4.08 5.08
C VAL A 112 14.19 5.29 4.74
N ASN A 113 15.50 5.17 4.96
CA ASN A 113 16.44 6.27 4.77
C ASN A 113 16.67 6.60 3.28
N SER A 114 16.63 5.61 2.39
CA SER A 114 16.75 5.85 0.93
C SER A 114 15.51 6.48 0.31
N LEU A 115 14.38 6.39 1.00
CA LEU A 115 13.10 6.96 0.57
C LEU A 115 12.77 8.28 1.29
N SER A 116 13.67 8.79 2.13
CA SER A 116 13.52 10.09 2.81
C SER A 116 14.14 11.20 1.97
#